data_AF-X0HJC5-F1
#
_entry.id   AF-X0HJC5-F1
#
_cell.length_a   1.000
_cell.length_b   1.000
_cell.length_c   1.000
_cell.angle_alpha   90.00
_cell.angle_beta   90.00
_cell.angle_gamma   90.00
#
_symmetry.space_group_name_H-M   'P 1'
#
loop_
_entity.id
_entity.type
_entity.pdbx_description
1 polymer ?
#
loop_
_entity_poly.entity_id
_entity_poly.type
_entity_poly.pdbx_seq_one_letter_code
_entity_poly.pdbx_strand_id
1 'polypeptide(L)'
;MECYDGRPGMTTVAHIPTNNNYIMTFENCGAPVENCQVNYIISNDPTKFFGKPIQPIVSNDTGDDKDGILITNGNTDSDAYINEYKALPENWVRVNINQKNGYSRDLRVINDNRGNLKLLVASGGNFGEAVTNALIVSVDGIPQ
;
A
#
# COMPACT_ATOMS: atom_id res chain seq x y z
N MET A 1 6.49 -18.04 28.98
CA MET A 1 7.26 -17.29 27.97
C MET A 1 6.38 -17.24 26.74
N GLU A 2 5.68 -16.12 26.53
CA GLU A 2 4.96 -15.94 25.27
C GLU A 2 6.02 -15.74 24.18
N CYS A 3 6.09 -16.67 23.25
CA CYS A 3 6.96 -16.53 22.10
C CYS A 3 6.39 -15.39 21.26
N TYR A 4 7.11 -14.28 21.14
CA TYR A 4 6.74 -13.21 20.22
C TYR A 4 7.08 -13.69 18.80
N ASP A 5 6.13 -14.37 18.17
CA ASP A 5 6.25 -14.88 16.80
C ASP A 5 5.96 -13.79 15.74
N GLY A 6 5.65 -12.55 16.18
CA GLY A 6 5.39 -11.42 15.32
C GLY A 6 6.62 -11.01 14.50
N ARG A 7 6.43 -10.89 13.19
CA ARG A 7 7.44 -10.48 12.20
C ARG A 7 6.90 -9.33 11.33
N PRO A 8 6.51 -8.18 11.92
CA PRO A 8 6.12 -7.03 11.13
C PRO A 8 7.31 -6.56 10.29
N GLY A 9 7.09 -6.28 9.01
CA GLY A 9 8.18 -6.05 8.07
C GLY A 9 7.78 -5.27 6.82
N MET A 10 8.76 -5.11 5.92
CA MET A 10 8.61 -4.49 4.61
C MET A 10 7.97 -3.09 4.66
N THR A 11 8.39 -2.30 5.64
CA THR A 11 7.77 -1.03 5.95
C THR A 11 8.01 0.02 4.87
N THR A 12 6.95 0.72 4.48
CA THR A 12 7.04 1.95 3.66
C THR A 12 6.35 3.10 4.37
N VAL A 13 6.74 4.34 4.07
CA VAL A 13 6.16 5.55 4.67
C VAL A 13 5.87 6.59 3.60
N ALA A 14 4.66 7.15 3.63
CA ALA A 14 4.24 8.26 2.78
C ALA A 14 3.77 9.45 3.62
N HIS A 15 3.99 10.67 3.14
CA HIS A 15 3.47 11.90 3.74
C HIS A 15 2.08 12.22 3.16
N ILE A 16 1.16 12.63 4.03
CA ILE A 16 -0.20 13.04 3.68
C ILE A 16 -0.26 14.57 3.74
N PRO A 17 -0.17 15.27 2.60
CA PRO A 17 0.06 16.72 2.59
C PRO A 17 -1.12 17.55 3.09
N THR A 18 -2.35 17.01 3.05
CA THR A 18 -3.56 17.75 3.45
C THR A 18 -3.73 17.87 4.95
N ASN A 19 -3.10 16.99 5.74
CA ASN A 19 -3.20 16.99 7.20
C ASN A 19 -1.83 16.88 7.91
N ASN A 20 -0.72 16.94 7.16
CA ASN A 20 0.66 16.79 7.64
C ASN A 20 0.92 15.52 8.47
N ASN A 21 0.10 14.49 8.26
CA ASN A 21 0.37 13.17 8.84
C ASN A 21 1.26 12.35 7.91
N TYR A 22 1.72 11.23 8.43
CA TYR A 22 2.47 10.19 7.75
C TYR A 22 1.73 8.89 7.92
N ILE A 23 1.64 8.13 6.84
CA ILE A 23 1.14 6.76 6.85
C ILE A 23 2.32 5.80 6.72
N MET A 24 2.42 4.87 7.67
CA MET A 24 3.37 3.76 7.61
C MET A 24 2.59 2.51 7.26
N THR A 25 2.90 1.86 6.14
CA THR A 25 2.34 0.55 5.77
C THR A 25 3.36 -0.56 6.00
N PHE A 26 2.91 -1.75 6.36
CA PHE A 26 3.77 -2.91 6.64
C PHE A 26 2.98 -4.21 6.52
N GLU A 27 3.68 -5.31 6.23
CA GLU A 27 3.09 -6.66 6.37
C GLU A 27 3.17 -7.09 7.85
N ASN A 28 2.07 -7.62 8.38
CA ASN A 28 2.01 -8.09 9.77
C ASN A 28 2.08 -9.62 9.84
N CYS A 29 3.24 -10.18 9.47
CA CYS A 29 3.47 -11.63 9.52
C CYS A 29 3.57 -12.12 10.96
N GLY A 30 3.11 -13.34 11.22
CA GLY A 30 3.07 -13.92 12.57
C GLY A 30 1.99 -13.32 13.49
N ALA A 31 1.12 -12.45 12.97
CA ALA A 31 -0.02 -11.94 13.70
C ALA A 31 -1.05 -13.06 13.98
N PRO A 32 -1.76 -13.02 15.13
CA PRO A 32 -2.80 -14.02 15.46
C PRO A 32 -3.99 -14.02 14.49
N VAL A 33 -4.23 -12.89 13.80
CA VAL A 33 -5.31 -12.70 12.83
C VAL A 33 -4.67 -12.39 11.48
N GLU A 34 -5.03 -13.18 10.46
CA GLU A 34 -4.58 -13.05 9.06
C GLU A 34 -3.07 -12.83 8.88
N ASN A 35 -2.33 -13.94 8.84
CA ASN A 35 -0.88 -13.93 8.70
C ASN A 35 -0.41 -13.11 7.48
N CYS A 36 0.45 -12.11 7.72
CA CYS A 36 0.99 -11.20 6.71
C CYS A 36 -0.03 -10.25 6.07
N GLN A 37 -1.18 -10.01 6.71
CA GLN A 37 -2.10 -8.96 6.30
C GLN A 37 -1.39 -7.60 6.27
N VAL A 38 -1.63 -6.81 5.23
CA VAL A 38 -1.10 -5.45 5.14
C VAL A 38 -1.84 -4.56 6.12
N ASN A 39 -1.09 -3.88 6.96
CA ASN A 39 -1.58 -2.98 7.98
C ASN A 39 -0.95 -1.60 7.80
N TYR A 40 -1.54 -0.60 8.45
CA TYR A 40 -1.00 0.76 8.50
C TYR A 40 -1.17 1.42 9.86
N ILE A 41 -0.33 2.43 10.10
CA ILE A 41 -0.38 3.32 11.26
C ILE A 41 -0.28 4.76 10.75
N ILE A 42 -1.10 5.67 11.29
CA ILE A 42 -1.05 7.11 11.01
C ILE A 42 -0.37 7.85 12.16
N SER A 43 0.59 8.71 11.86
CA SER A 43 1.27 9.58 12.82
C SER A 43 1.47 10.99 12.28
N ASN A 44 1.40 12.00 13.14
CA ASN A 44 1.81 13.37 12.80
C ASN A 44 3.34 13.59 12.92
N ASP A 45 4.08 12.57 13.36
CA ASP A 45 5.52 12.58 13.51
C ASP A 45 6.07 11.25 12.95
N PRO A 46 6.89 11.26 11.89
CA PRO A 46 7.37 10.06 11.21
C PRO A 46 8.37 9.25 12.06
N THR A 47 8.70 9.70 13.26
CA THR A 47 9.52 8.96 14.23
C THR A 47 8.69 8.29 15.34
N LYS A 48 7.36 8.50 15.37
CA LYS A 48 6.47 8.09 16.48
C LYS A 48 5.25 7.27 16.03
N PHE A 49 5.50 6.13 15.39
CA PHE A 49 4.43 5.16 15.06
C PHE A 49 4.14 4.17 16.21
N PHE A 50 5.13 3.91 17.07
CA PHE A 50 4.97 2.97 18.18
C PHE A 50 3.86 3.38 19.15
N GLY A 51 3.03 2.40 19.55
CA GLY A 51 1.92 2.61 20.48
C GLY A 51 0.68 3.27 19.87
N LYS A 52 0.70 3.63 18.58
CA LYS A 52 -0.48 4.11 17.86
C LYS A 52 -1.34 2.94 17.37
N PRO A 53 -2.65 3.16 17.11
CA PRO A 53 -3.53 2.12 16.60
C PRO A 53 -3.03 1.54 15.28
N ILE A 54 -3.00 0.21 15.20
CA ILE A 54 -2.76 -0.54 13.97
C ILE A 54 -4.11 -0.74 13.29
N GLN A 55 -4.17 -0.43 11.99
CA GLN A 55 -5.36 -0.57 11.17
C GLN A 55 -5.10 -1.53 10.01
N PRO A 56 -6.00 -2.46 9.70
CA PRO A 56 -5.85 -3.35 8.56
C PRO A 56 -6.24 -2.63 7.27
N ILE A 57 -5.59 -2.98 6.16
CA ILE A 57 -6.02 -2.55 4.82
C ILE A 57 -6.93 -3.61 4.25
N VAL A 58 -8.24 -3.38 4.36
CA VAL A 58 -9.27 -4.29 3.87
C VAL A 58 -10.23 -3.49 3.00
N SER A 59 -10.34 -3.86 1.72
CA SER A 59 -11.32 -3.22 0.85
C SER A 59 -12.74 -3.61 1.24
N ASN A 60 -13.64 -2.63 1.22
CA ASN A 60 -15.06 -2.88 1.30
C ASN A 60 -15.80 -2.64 -0.03
N ASP A 61 -15.06 -2.29 -1.10
CA ASP A 61 -15.57 -2.02 -2.45
C ASP A 61 -16.69 -0.95 -2.51
N THR A 62 -16.76 -0.07 -1.50
CA THR A 62 -17.82 0.95 -1.36
C THR A 62 -17.31 2.38 -1.20
N GLY A 63 -16.05 2.67 -1.52
CA GLY A 63 -15.51 4.02 -1.36
C GLY A 63 -16.06 5.02 -2.38
N ASP A 64 -16.16 6.28 -1.94
CA ASP A 64 -16.56 7.43 -2.73
C ASP A 64 -15.32 8.23 -3.16
N ASP A 65 -15.37 8.88 -4.32
CA ASP A 65 -14.31 9.72 -4.88
C ASP A 65 -14.17 11.07 -4.14
N LYS A 66 -13.51 11.18 -2.97
CA LYS A 66 -13.22 12.51 -2.38
C LYS A 66 -11.83 12.66 -1.73
N ASP A 67 -11.19 13.79 -2.01
CA ASP A 67 -10.00 14.34 -1.35
C ASP A 67 -8.69 13.52 -1.36
N GLY A 68 -8.12 13.36 -2.56
CA GLY A 68 -6.75 12.90 -2.80
C GLY A 68 -6.48 11.47 -2.35
N ILE A 69 -5.52 10.81 -3.00
CA ILE A 69 -5.50 9.35 -3.01
C ILE A 69 -4.22 8.81 -2.38
N LEU A 70 -4.39 8.02 -1.32
CA LEU A 70 -3.41 7.07 -0.83
C LEU A 70 -3.48 5.82 -1.70
N ILE A 71 -2.33 5.31 -2.15
CA ILE A 71 -2.26 4.12 -3.00
C ILE A 71 -1.29 3.14 -2.37
N THR A 72 -1.71 1.91 -2.19
CA THR A 72 -0.87 0.81 -1.71
C THR A 72 -1.17 -0.47 -2.49
N ASN A 73 -0.33 -1.48 -2.34
CA ASN A 73 -0.57 -2.80 -2.89
C ASN A 73 -0.12 -3.91 -1.91
N GLY A 74 -0.50 -5.14 -2.21
CA GLY A 74 -0.02 -6.34 -1.55
C GLY A 74 0.47 -7.35 -2.59
N ASN A 75 1.36 -8.25 -2.18
CA ASN A 75 1.94 -9.26 -3.08
C ASN A 75 0.89 -10.24 -3.67
N THR A 76 -0.18 -10.52 -2.94
CA THR A 76 -1.19 -11.52 -3.33
C THR A 76 -2.23 -10.99 -4.32
N ASP A 77 -2.32 -9.68 -4.52
CA ASP A 77 -3.31 -9.04 -5.38
C ASP A 77 -2.66 -8.31 -6.55
N SER A 78 -3.26 -8.43 -7.74
CA SER A 78 -2.89 -7.63 -8.91
C SER A 78 -3.38 -6.19 -8.82
N ASP A 79 -4.45 -5.96 -8.07
CA ASP A 79 -5.07 -4.65 -7.90
C ASP A 79 -4.26 -3.77 -6.94
N ALA A 80 -4.55 -2.48 -6.96
CA ALA A 80 -4.11 -1.55 -5.94
C ALA A 80 -5.26 -1.29 -4.96
N TYR A 81 -4.91 -0.87 -3.75
CA TYR A 81 -5.85 -0.40 -2.74
C TYR A 81 -5.71 1.11 -2.63
N ILE A 82 -6.84 1.80 -2.71
CA ILE A 82 -6.90 3.26 -2.59
C ILE A 82 -7.73 3.71 -1.40
N ASN A 83 -7.40 4.86 -0.84
CA ASN A 83 -8.17 5.54 0.21
C ASN A 83 -8.01 7.05 0.08
N GLU A 84 -8.96 7.79 0.62
CA GLU A 84 -8.84 9.24 0.80
C GLU A 84 -7.70 9.58 1.79
N TYR A 85 -7.24 10.83 1.83
CA TYR A 85 -6.21 11.27 2.77
C TYR A 85 -6.57 11.16 4.26
N LYS A 86 -7.85 10.92 4.60
CA LYS A 86 -8.26 10.62 5.98
C LYS A 86 -7.87 9.21 6.42
N ALA A 87 -7.54 8.31 5.48
CA ALA A 87 -7.15 6.94 5.74
C ALA A 87 -8.12 6.21 6.69
N LEU A 88 -9.43 6.41 6.48
CA LEU A 88 -10.44 5.75 7.30
C LEU A 88 -10.45 4.24 6.95
N PRO A 89 -10.38 3.33 7.93
CA PRO A 89 -10.32 1.88 7.67
C PRO A 89 -11.45 1.37 6.78
N GLU A 90 -12.63 1.99 6.89
CA GLU A 90 -13.82 1.69 6.11
C GLU A 90 -13.86 2.34 4.71
N ASN A 91 -12.80 2.99 4.25
CA ASN A 91 -12.79 3.67 2.94
C ASN A 91 -11.80 3.06 1.94
N TRP A 92 -11.18 1.91 2.25
CA TRP A 92 -10.29 1.26 1.30
C TRP A 92 -11.10 0.63 0.15
N VAL A 93 -10.66 0.87 -1.07
CA VAL A 93 -11.25 0.33 -2.31
C VAL A 93 -10.19 -0.36 -3.14
N ARG A 94 -10.55 -1.48 -3.78
CA ARG A 94 -9.70 -2.13 -4.79
C ARG A 94 -9.92 -1.48 -6.15
N VAL A 95 -8.82 -1.16 -6.82
CA VAL A 95 -8.83 -0.63 -8.18
C VAL A 95 -7.89 -1.45 -9.06
N ASN A 96 -8.40 -1.84 -10.22
CA ASN A 96 -7.59 -2.56 -11.18
C ASN A 96 -6.58 -1.61 -11.84
N ILE A 97 -5.30 -1.97 -11.78
CA ILE A 97 -4.19 -1.19 -12.36
C ILE A 97 -3.53 -1.89 -13.55
N ASN A 98 -4.20 -2.88 -14.14
CA ASN A 98 -3.75 -3.63 -15.34
C ASN A 98 -2.31 -4.19 -15.27
N GLN A 99 -1.82 -4.52 -14.06
CA GLN A 99 -0.46 -5.01 -13.85
C GLN A 99 -0.48 -6.26 -12.96
N LYS A 100 0.33 -7.28 -13.30
CA LYS A 100 0.40 -8.52 -12.53
C LYS A 100 0.90 -8.24 -11.10
N ASN A 101 0.43 -9.02 -10.15
CA ASN A 101 0.97 -9.00 -8.79
C ASN A 101 2.49 -9.28 -8.77
N GLY A 102 3.16 -8.85 -7.70
CA GLY A 102 4.59 -9.07 -7.53
C GLY A 102 5.06 -8.78 -6.12
N TYR A 103 6.16 -9.43 -5.73
CA TYR A 103 6.73 -9.30 -4.40
C TYR A 103 7.32 -7.91 -4.22
N SER A 104 6.83 -7.18 -3.20
CA SER A 104 7.25 -5.80 -2.91
C SER A 104 7.12 -4.84 -4.10
N ARG A 105 6.05 -4.97 -4.89
CA ARG A 105 5.79 -4.13 -6.07
C ARG A 105 5.80 -2.63 -5.72
N ASP A 106 6.64 -1.87 -6.42
CA ASP A 106 6.83 -0.44 -6.18
C ASP A 106 5.73 0.39 -6.85
N LEU A 107 5.32 1.45 -6.16
CA LEU A 107 4.37 2.45 -6.63
C LEU A 107 5.00 3.83 -6.51
N ARG A 108 5.02 4.59 -7.60
CA ARG A 108 5.53 5.95 -7.60
C ARG A 108 4.62 6.88 -8.38
N VAL A 109 4.19 7.97 -7.73
CA VAL A 109 3.54 9.09 -8.41
C VAL A 109 4.61 9.89 -9.16
N ILE A 110 4.41 10.09 -10.46
CA ILE A 110 5.30 10.86 -11.35
C ILE A 110 4.51 11.92 -12.11
N ASN A 111 5.21 12.86 -12.74
CA ASN A 111 4.63 13.79 -13.71
C ASN A 111 4.97 13.33 -15.14
N ASP A 112 4.00 13.34 -16.04
CA ASP A 112 4.28 13.23 -17.47
C ASP A 112 4.93 14.52 -18.02
N ASN A 113 5.28 14.51 -19.31
CA ASN A 113 5.91 15.66 -19.96
C ASN A 113 4.99 16.89 -20.10
N ARG A 114 3.72 16.79 -19.72
CA ARG A 114 2.73 17.87 -19.68
C ARG A 114 2.39 18.30 -18.25
N GLY A 115 3.02 17.68 -17.23
CA GLY A 115 2.79 17.98 -15.83
C GLY A 115 1.57 17.28 -15.22
N ASN A 116 0.98 16.29 -15.90
CA ASN A 116 -0.11 15.50 -15.30
C ASN A 116 0.45 14.41 -14.40
N LEU A 117 -0.20 14.18 -13.26
CA LEU A 117 0.13 13.06 -12.38
C LEU A 117 -0.17 11.72 -13.07
N LYS A 118 0.76 10.79 -12.93
CA LYS A 118 0.67 9.39 -13.37
C LYS A 118 1.17 8.47 -12.27
N LEU A 119 0.69 7.23 -12.29
CA LEU A 119 1.18 6.18 -11.42
C LEU A 119 2.17 5.31 -12.21
N LEU A 120 3.44 5.30 -11.79
CA LEU A 120 4.41 4.32 -12.21
C LEU A 120 4.29 3.09 -11.29
N VAL A 121 4.16 1.92 -11.88
CA VAL A 121 4.10 0.64 -11.17
C VAL A 121 5.26 -0.23 -11.66
N ALA A 122 6.11 -0.70 -10.74
CA ALA A 122 7.27 -1.53 -11.08
C ALA A 122 7.31 -2.82 -10.26
N SER A 123 7.54 -3.96 -10.91
CA SER A 123 7.60 -5.29 -10.28
C SER A 123 8.80 -6.09 -10.81
N GLY A 124 9.46 -6.83 -9.92
CA GLY A 124 10.50 -7.81 -10.25
C GLY A 124 10.00 -9.25 -10.34
N GLY A 125 8.68 -9.48 -10.21
CA GLY A 125 8.08 -10.81 -10.14
C GLY A 125 7.85 -11.31 -8.71
N ASN A 126 7.61 -12.62 -8.55
CA ASN A 126 7.27 -13.24 -7.27
C ASN A 126 8.45 -13.98 -6.64
N PHE A 127 8.48 -14.03 -5.32
CA PHE A 127 9.42 -14.86 -4.58
C PHE A 127 9.26 -16.34 -4.96
N GLY A 128 10.35 -17.03 -5.27
CA GLY A 128 10.35 -18.46 -5.64
C GLY A 128 10.03 -18.78 -7.11
N GLU A 129 9.62 -17.80 -7.92
CA GLU A 129 9.29 -17.99 -9.34
C GLU A 129 10.51 -17.74 -10.27
N ALA A 130 11.49 -18.65 -10.27
CA ALA A 130 12.75 -18.43 -11.00
C ALA A 130 12.65 -18.37 -12.53
N VAL A 131 11.57 -18.89 -13.13
CA VAL A 131 11.44 -19.02 -14.60
C VAL A 131 10.53 -17.94 -15.21
N THR A 132 9.58 -17.43 -14.43
CA THR A 132 8.52 -16.50 -14.89
C THR A 132 8.75 -15.07 -14.43
N ASN A 133 9.75 -14.81 -13.59
CA ASN A 133 10.08 -13.47 -13.14
C ASN A 133 10.67 -12.61 -14.26
N ALA A 134 10.17 -11.38 -14.36
CA ALA A 134 10.66 -10.35 -15.26
C ALA A 134 10.51 -8.99 -14.58
N LEU A 135 11.37 -8.04 -14.95
CA LEU A 135 11.18 -6.64 -14.61
C LEU A 135 10.05 -6.09 -15.51
N ILE A 136 8.94 -5.72 -14.89
CA ILE A 136 7.78 -5.14 -15.59
C ILE A 136 7.53 -3.75 -15.00
N VAL A 137 7.41 -2.75 -15.88
CA VAL A 137 7.08 -1.37 -15.52
C VAL A 137 5.91 -0.91 -16.36
N SER A 138 4.88 -0.33 -15.72
CA SER A 138 3.79 0.38 -16.38
C SER A 138 3.70 1.82 -15.89
N VAL A 139 3.07 2.66 -16.71
CA VAL A 139 2.73 4.03 -16.36
C VAL A 139 1.27 4.25 -16.73
N ASP A 140 0.44 4.40 -15.70
CA ASP A 140 -1.01 4.47 -15.82
C ASP A 140 -1.54 5.81 -15.30
N GLY A 141 -2.83 6.08 -15.53
CA GLY A 141 -3.53 7.18 -14.86
C GLY A 141 -3.53 6.96 -13.34
N ILE A 142 -3.65 8.05 -12.56
CA ILE A 142 -3.94 7.90 -11.13
C ILE A 142 -5.31 7.21 -11.02
N PRO A 143 -5.40 6.06 -10.32
CA PRO A 143 -6.67 5.36 -10.18
C PRO A 143 -7.66 6.21 -9.40
N GLN A 144 -8.96 5.98 -9.66
CA GLN A 144 -10.10 6.60 -8.99
C GLN A 144 -11.05 5.46 -8.61
#